data_AF-A0A8C2V792-F1
#
_entry.id   AF-A0A8C2V792-F1
#
_cell.length_a   1.000
_cell.length_b   1.000
_cell.length_c   1.000
_cell.angle_alpha   90.00
_cell.angle_beta   90.00
_cell.angle_gamma   90.00
#
_symmetry.space_group_name_H-M   'P 1'
#
loop_
_entity.id
_entity.type
_entity.pdbx_description
1 polymer ?
#
loop_
_entity_poly.entity_id
_entity_poly.type
_entity_poly.pdbx_seq_one_letter_code
_entity_poly.pdbx_strand_id
1 'polypeptide(L)'
;MELNSTNISFTNMVSVDERLIYKPHPQDPEKTVLTQEAIITVKGVSLSSYLEGLMASTISSNANKGREAMEWVIHKLNAEIEELAASARGSIRTPMAAAAFVEK
;
A
#
# COMPACT_ATOMS: atom_id res chain seq x y z
N MET A 1 7.30 -7.36 6.02
CA MET A 1 7.87 -6.99 4.71
C MET A 1 8.68 -5.71 4.89
N GLU A 2 9.79 -5.56 4.19
CA GLU A 2 10.63 -4.35 4.23
C GLU A 2 10.85 -3.85 2.80
N LEU A 3 10.83 -2.53 2.62
CA LEU A 3 11.09 -1.86 1.35
C LEU A 3 12.07 -0.71 1.60
N ASN A 4 13.13 -0.66 0.80
CA ASN A 4 14.13 0.40 0.82
C ASN A 4 14.17 1.08 -0.56
N SER A 5 14.04 2.40 -0.58
CA SER A 5 14.03 3.23 -1.80
C SER A 5 15.07 4.35 -1.69
N THR A 6 15.81 4.60 -2.77
CA THR A 6 16.77 5.70 -2.88
C THR A 6 16.61 6.40 -4.22
N ASN A 7 16.74 7.72 -4.26
CA ASN A 7 16.75 8.45 -5.53
C ASN A 7 18.04 8.16 -6.33
N ILE A 8 17.90 7.89 -7.62
CA ILE A 8 19.05 7.64 -8.51
C ILE A 8 19.57 8.91 -9.21
N SER A 9 18.73 9.93 -9.34
CA SER A 9 19.05 11.21 -9.96
C SER A 9 19.30 12.27 -8.91
N PHE A 10 20.16 13.25 -9.22
CA PHE A 10 20.53 14.35 -8.31
C PHE A 10 21.21 13.95 -6.98
N THR A 11 21.67 12.70 -6.85
CA THR A 11 22.39 12.18 -5.67
C THR A 11 23.64 12.98 -5.29
N ASN A 12 24.24 13.68 -6.25
CA ASN A 12 25.39 14.57 -6.02
C ASN A 12 25.02 15.82 -5.19
N MET A 13 23.74 16.21 -5.16
CA MET A 13 23.23 17.38 -4.44
C MET A 13 22.34 16.97 -3.27
N VAL A 14 21.41 16.03 -3.50
CA VAL A 14 20.49 15.52 -2.48
C VAL A 14 20.34 14.01 -2.60
N SER A 15 20.60 13.29 -1.51
CA SER A 15 20.26 11.87 -1.35
C SER A 15 19.06 11.76 -0.42
N VAL A 16 18.08 10.98 -0.82
CA VAL A 16 16.92 10.61 -0.02
C VAL A 16 16.88 9.09 0.04
N ASP A 17 17.08 8.58 1.24
CA ASP A 17 17.06 7.15 1.54
C ASP A 17 15.84 6.88 2.41
N GLU A 18 14.91 6.08 1.90
CA GLU A 18 13.62 5.82 2.51
C GLU A 18 13.49 4.33 2.85
N ARG A 19 12.97 4.05 4.05
CA ARG A 19 12.73 2.70 4.56
C ARG A 19 11.29 2.56 5.04
N LEU A 20 10.58 1.57 4.52
CA LEU A 20 9.23 1.20 4.92
C LEU A 20 9.23 -0.22 5.49
N ILE A 21 8.61 -0.38 6.66
CA ILE A 21 8.47 -1.66 7.36
C ILE A 21 6.99 -1.94 7.58
N TYR A 22 6.52 -3.04 7.01
CA TYR A 22 5.16 -3.55 7.21
C TYR A 22 5.19 -4.75 8.16
N LYS A 23 4.45 -4.65 9.27
CA LYS A 23 4.32 -5.70 10.28
C LYS A 23 2.85 -5.90 10.66
N PRO A 24 2.39 -7.13 10.93
CA PRO A 24 1.10 -7.35 11.55
C PRO A 24 0.99 -6.59 12.88
N HIS A 25 -0.20 -6.08 13.19
CA HIS A 25 -0.41 -5.34 14.43
C HIS A 25 -0.37 -6.30 15.63
N PRO A 26 0.43 -6.01 16.69
CA PRO A 26 0.74 -6.98 17.74
C PRO A 26 -0.48 -7.42 18.57
N GLN A 27 -1.53 -6.60 18.62
CA GLN A 27 -2.78 -6.92 19.32
C GLN A 27 -3.97 -7.24 18.40
N ASP A 28 -3.85 -6.98 17.09
CA ASP A 28 -4.99 -7.06 16.16
C ASP A 28 -4.54 -7.73 14.86
N PRO A 29 -4.80 -9.03 14.66
CA PRO A 29 -4.35 -9.76 13.48
C PRO A 29 -4.85 -9.18 12.15
N GLU A 30 -5.97 -8.44 12.17
CA GLU A 30 -6.60 -7.87 10.96
C GLU A 30 -5.96 -6.54 10.54
N LYS A 31 -5.04 -5.99 11.34
CA LYS A 31 -4.39 -4.71 11.06
C LYS A 31 -2.93 -4.90 10.71
N THR A 32 -2.43 -4.01 9.86
CA THR A 32 -1.00 -3.90 9.53
C THR A 32 -0.48 -2.55 10.01
N VAL A 33 0.67 -2.58 10.69
CA VAL A 33 1.43 -1.40 11.07
C VAL A 33 2.46 -1.12 9.98
N LEU A 34 2.40 0.09 9.41
CA LEU A 34 3.41 0.64 8.53
C LEU A 34 4.29 1.62 9.33
N THR A 35 5.58 1.37 9.38
CA THR A 35 6.59 2.32 9.87
C THR A 35 7.38 2.84 8.68
N GLN A 36 7.42 4.16 8.50
CA GLN A 36 8.11 4.82 7.39
C GLN A 36 9.15 5.80 7.94
N GLU A 37 10.38 5.65 7.47
CA GLU A 37 11.53 6.46 7.86
C GLU A 37 12.19 7.00 6.59
N ALA A 38 12.61 8.26 6.61
CA ALA A 38 13.35 8.84 5.49
C ALA A 38 14.53 9.65 6.01
N ILE A 39 15.69 9.43 5.40
CA ILE A 39 16.94 10.12 5.69
C ILE A 39 17.25 11.01 4.49
N ILE A 40 17.31 12.32 4.73
CA ILE A 40 17.61 13.31 3.71
C ILE A 40 19.03 13.80 3.96
N THR A 41 19.92 13.62 2.98
CA THR A 41 21.28 14.12 3.01
C THR A 41 21.44 15.18 1.93
N VAL A 42 21.67 16.42 2.35
CA VAL A 42 21.92 17.55 1.46
C VAL A 42 23.43 17.85 1.45
N LYS A 43 24.04 17.92 0.27
CA LYS A 43 25.49 18.14 0.11
C LYS A 43 25.77 19.45 -0.64
N GLY A 44 26.72 20.23 -0.13
CA GLY A 44 27.36 21.31 -0.90
C GLY A 44 26.49 22.55 -1.20
N VAL A 45 25.41 22.80 -0.44
CA VAL A 45 24.54 23.97 -0.62
C VAL A 45 24.28 24.69 0.71
N SER A 46 24.27 26.03 0.68
CA SER A 46 24.11 26.92 1.84
C SER A 46 22.69 26.98 2.43
N LEU A 47 21.73 26.27 1.83
CA LEU A 47 20.30 26.26 2.17
C LEU A 47 19.85 24.90 2.74
N SER A 48 20.76 24.15 3.38
CA SER A 48 20.50 22.79 3.86
C SER A 48 19.21 22.68 4.68
N SER A 49 18.99 23.57 5.65
CA SER A 49 17.81 23.54 6.53
C SER A 49 16.48 23.81 5.80
N TYR A 50 16.49 24.68 4.78
CA TYR A 50 15.29 24.96 4.00
C TYR A 50 14.93 23.79 3.08
N LEU A 51 15.94 23.18 2.46
CA LEU A 51 15.76 21.98 1.63
C LEU A 51 15.33 20.78 2.47
N GLU A 52 15.92 20.59 3.65
CA GLU A 52 15.50 19.58 4.63
C GLU A 52 14.02 19.76 5.01
N GLY A 53 13.60 20.98 5.33
CA GLY A 53 12.21 21.28 5.66
C GLY A 53 11.24 21.01 4.51
N LEU A 54 11.60 21.43 3.28
CA LEU A 54 10.80 21.14 2.09
C LEU A 54 10.68 19.64 1.83
N MET A 55 11.79 18.90 1.89
CA MET A 55 11.79 17.46 1.69
C MET A 55 10.99 16.73 2.78
N ALA A 56 11.16 17.12 4.05
CA ALA A 56 10.37 16.56 5.16
C ALA A 56 8.86 16.77 4.94
N SER A 57 8.45 17.98 4.54
CA SER A 57 7.04 18.27 4.25
C SER A 57 6.50 17.46 3.07
N THR A 58 7.32 17.27 2.03
CA THR A 58 6.95 16.52 0.81
C THR A 58 6.80 15.04 1.12
N ILE A 59 7.75 14.46 1.84
CA ILE A 59 7.71 13.05 2.24
C ILE A 59 6.52 12.80 3.17
N SER A 60 6.27 13.68 4.15
CA SER A 60 5.11 13.56 5.03
C SER A 60 3.78 13.64 4.25
N SER A 61 3.67 14.58 3.31
CA SER A 61 2.49 14.67 2.44
C SER A 61 2.30 13.40 1.61
N ASN A 62 3.38 12.84 1.08
CA ASN A 62 3.35 11.63 0.27
C ASN A 62 3.04 10.36 1.09
N ALA A 63 3.46 10.29 2.35
CA ALA A 63 3.12 9.18 3.25
C ALA A 63 1.60 9.04 3.41
N ASN A 64 0.89 10.16 3.58
CA ASN A 64 -0.58 10.16 3.66
C ASN A 64 -1.22 9.67 2.35
N LYS A 65 -0.74 10.18 1.21
CA LYS A 65 -1.24 9.73 -0.11
C LYS A 65 -0.97 8.24 -0.35
N GLY A 66 0.20 7.76 0.06
CA GLY A 66 0.57 6.34 -0.04
C GLY A 66 -0.37 5.46 0.78
N ARG A 67 -0.72 5.89 2.00
CA ARG A 67 -1.72 5.21 2.82
C ARG A 67 -3.09 5.16 2.15
N GLU A 68 -3.59 6.31 1.68
CA GLU A 68 -4.90 6.38 1.00
C GLU A 68 -4.95 5.49 -0.25
N ALA A 69 -3.89 5.50 -1.05
CA ALA A 69 -3.78 4.67 -2.24
C ALA A 69 -3.77 3.17 -1.89
N MET A 70 -3.03 2.77 -0.84
CA MET A 70 -3.02 1.39 -0.38
C MET A 70 -4.41 0.93 0.10
N GLU A 71 -5.09 1.74 0.90
CA GLU A 71 -6.47 1.44 1.35
C GLU A 71 -7.42 1.30 0.16
N TRP A 72 -7.31 2.18 -0.83
CA TRP A 72 -8.11 2.09 -2.06
C TRP A 72 -7.86 0.79 -2.82
N VAL A 73 -6.60 0.37 -2.99
CA VAL A 73 -6.25 -0.89 -3.66
C VAL A 73 -6.79 -2.10 -2.89
N ILE A 74 -6.68 -2.08 -1.55
CA ILE A 74 -7.23 -3.15 -0.70
C ILE A 74 -8.75 -3.24 -0.86
N HIS A 75 -9.44 -2.11 -0.82
CA HIS A 75 -10.89 -2.09 -1.00
C HIS A 75 -11.32 -2.64 -2.36
N LYS A 76 -10.62 -2.22 -3.42
CA LYS A 76 -10.89 -2.70 -4.78
C LYS A 76 -10.67 -4.21 -4.89
N LEU A 77 -9.57 -4.73 -4.37
CA LEU A 77 -9.29 -6.18 -4.38
C LEU A 77 -10.35 -6.97 -3.60
N ASN A 78 -10.76 -6.49 -2.43
CA ASN A 78 -11.80 -7.15 -1.65
C ASN A 78 -13.14 -7.19 -2.40
N ALA A 79 -13.52 -6.10 -3.08
CA ALA A 79 -14.72 -6.06 -3.90
C ALA A 79 -14.65 -7.06 -5.08
N GLU A 80 -13.52 -7.13 -5.78
CA GLU A 80 -13.31 -8.09 -6.89
C GLU A 80 -13.39 -9.55 -6.40
N ILE A 81 -12.85 -9.84 -5.21
CA ILE A 81 -12.92 -11.17 -4.59
C ILE A 81 -14.36 -11.53 -4.21
N GLU A 82 -15.10 -10.59 -3.61
CA GLU A 82 -16.51 -10.80 -3.26
C GLU A 82 -17.39 -11.06 -4.49
N GLU A 83 -17.17 -10.31 -5.57
CA GLU A 83 -17.84 -10.50 -6.85
C GLU A 83 -17.55 -11.89 -7.45
N LEU A 84 -16.27 -12.29 -7.46
CA LEU A 84 -15.85 -13.59 -7.94
C LEU A 84 -16.50 -14.73 -7.13
N ALA A 85 -16.54 -14.59 -5.80
CA ALA A 85 -17.18 -15.55 -4.91
C ALA A 85 -18.71 -15.60 -5.11
N ALA A 86 -19.36 -14.46 -5.36
CA ALA A 86 -20.79 -14.40 -5.68
C ALA A 86 -21.12 -15.08 -7.00
N SER A 87 -20.31 -14.85 -8.04
CA SER A 87 -20.44 -15.50 -9.34
C SER A 87 -20.30 -17.03 -9.24
N ALA A 88 -19.27 -17.51 -8.52
CA ALA A 88 -19.08 -18.94 -8.29
C ALA A 88 -20.27 -19.58 -7.55
N ARG A 89 -20.80 -18.93 -6.50
CA ARG A 89 -22.01 -19.41 -5.79
C ARG A 89 -23.25 -19.43 -6.68
N GLY A 90 -23.43 -18.44 -7.55
CA GLY A 90 -24.50 -18.40 -8.53
C GLY A 90 -24.41 -19.57 -9.51
N SER A 91 -23.20 -19.83 -10.02
CA SER A 91 -22.92 -20.94 -10.93
C SER A 91 -23.18 -22.32 -10.31
N ILE A 92 -22.93 -22.52 -9.01
CA ILE A 92 -23.18 -23.80 -8.31
C ILE A 92 -24.69 -24.04 -8.04
N ARG A 93 -25.50 -22.98 -7.88
CA ARG A 93 -26.94 -23.13 -7.61
C ARG A 93 -27.75 -23.52 -8.85
N THR A 94 -27.34 -23.08 -10.04
CA THR A 94 -28.03 -23.37 -11.31
C THR A 94 -28.08 -24.87 -11.67
N PRO A 95 -27.01 -25.69 -11.52
CA PRO A 95 -27.06 -27.12 -11.83
C PRO A 95 -27.85 -27.96 -10.80
N MET A 96 -27.91 -27.57 -9.52
CA MET A 96 -28.71 -28.32 -8.51
C MET A 96 -30.22 -28.17 -8.73
N ALA A 97 -30.70 -27.02 -9.21
CA ALA A 97 -32.10 -26.86 -9.57
C ALA A 97 -32.50 -27.76 -10.74
N ALA A 98 -31.64 -27.91 -11.76
CA ALA A 98 -31.91 -28.78 -12.90
C ALA A 98 -31.95 -30.29 -12.53
N ALA A 99 -31.12 -30.73 -11.57
CA ALA A 99 -31.11 -32.12 -11.12
C ALA A 99 -32.37 -32.52 -10.32
N ALA A 100 -33.01 -31.57 -9.61
CA ALA A 100 -34.22 -31.84 -8.81
C ALA A 100 -35.50 -32.04 -9.66
N PHE A 101 -35.48 -31.68 -10.96
CA PHE A 101 -36.62 -31.86 -11.87
C PHE A 101 -36.51 -33.11 -12.77
N VAL A 102 -35.44 -33.92 -12.61
CA VAL A 102 -35.21 -35.15 -13.40
C VAL A 102 -35.68 -36.43 -12.66
N GLU A 103 -36.31 -36.28 -11.50
CA GLU A 103 -36.95 -37.38 -10.75
C GLU A 103 -38.49 -37.19 -10.73
N LYS A 104 -39.16 -37.38 -11.87
CA LYS A 104 -40.59 -37.68 -11.92
C LYS A 104 -40.99 -38.46 -13.16
#